data_AF-A0A1I4PGE0-F1
#
_entry.id   AF-A0A1I4PGE0-F1
#
_cell.length_a   1.000
_cell.length_b   1.000
_cell.length_c   1.000
_cell.angle_alpha   90.00
_cell.angle_beta   90.00
_cell.angle_gamma   90.00
#
_symmetry.space_group_name_H-M   'P 1'
#
loop_
_entity.id
_entity.type
_entity.pdbx_description
1 polymer ?
#
loop_
_entity_poly.entity_id
_entity_poly.type
_entity_poly.pdbx_seq_one_letter_code
_entity_poly.pdbx_strand_id
1 'polypeptide(L)'
;MQTPTGLSDDTARSVDGTLDRPRPAVGPDSATRGDMKVFLQDISLSAVVAGFIATVISYAGPLVIIFQVAQAAQLPHEILSSWVWAISMGSGVLGIVLSLRYKVPIVIAWNAAGSALLISLLPGMSMGEAVGAYLISSAAIVLIGLSGTFDRIVSKLPSAIAAAMLAGILFSFGTGLFVSLQDQPVLVLAMFITYLLGKRLAPRYAVLAVLVVGVSIAMALGELQSEALVVGLAVPVWISPEFSWQVTLNVALPLLMLALTGQFVPGVAVLRNDGYDTPASPLLSSTGLGSLLLAPFGSHGLTLAAITAAICTGREAHEDPAKRYIAGVSGGVVYLVLGLFGATLVSIFTAFPAALIAALAGLALLAAIASSLQGAMAVPQDREAALITFLVTASGMSFLGLSAAFWGLIFGVAAHLLLGLRKPAASPQPQPSTLESGQ
;
A
#
# COMPACT_ATOMS: atom_id res chain seq x y z
N MET A 1 -40.51 -32.76 -45.61
CA MET A 1 -41.29 -33.88 -46.17
C MET A 1 -40.83 -35.14 -45.45
N GLN A 2 -41.75 -35.74 -44.69
CA GLN A 2 -41.74 -37.10 -44.12
C GLN A 2 -40.73 -37.49 -43.01
N THR A 3 -41.25 -37.40 -41.78
CA THR A 3 -41.22 -38.44 -40.74
C THR A 3 -41.80 -39.79 -41.22
N PRO A 4 -41.49 -40.91 -40.53
CA PRO A 4 -42.46 -41.54 -39.61
C PRO A 4 -41.78 -42.04 -38.30
N THR A 5 -42.27 -41.75 -37.07
CA THR A 5 -43.39 -42.34 -36.29
C THR A 5 -43.34 -43.86 -36.06
N GLY A 6 -43.31 -44.26 -34.78
CA GLY A 6 -43.64 -45.62 -34.31
C GLY A 6 -43.34 -45.85 -32.83
N LEU A 7 -44.31 -45.57 -31.97
CA LEU A 7 -44.37 -45.85 -30.52
C LEU A 7 -44.60 -47.35 -30.22
N SER A 8 -44.16 -47.84 -29.05
CA SER A 8 -45.04 -48.32 -27.96
C SER A 8 -44.29 -49.01 -26.81
N ASP A 9 -44.52 -48.52 -25.59
CA ASP A 9 -44.67 -49.17 -24.28
C ASP A 9 -43.96 -50.51 -23.99
N ASP A 10 -43.21 -50.61 -22.87
CA ASP A 10 -43.81 -51.13 -21.63
C ASP A 10 -42.93 -50.91 -20.38
N THR A 11 -43.65 -50.88 -19.27
CA THR A 11 -43.31 -50.57 -17.89
C THR A 11 -42.53 -51.68 -17.17
N ALA A 12 -41.45 -51.32 -16.45
CA ALA A 12 -40.99 -52.07 -15.28
C ALA A 12 -40.17 -51.18 -14.34
N ARG A 13 -40.79 -50.79 -13.21
CA ARG A 13 -40.12 -50.25 -12.03
C ARG A 13 -39.25 -51.37 -11.42
N SER A 14 -37.94 -51.17 -11.33
CA SER A 14 -37.09 -51.87 -10.36
C SER A 14 -36.50 -50.85 -9.39
N VAL A 15 -37.05 -50.83 -8.18
CA VAL A 15 -36.48 -50.19 -7.01
C VAL A 15 -35.25 -51.00 -6.63
N ASP A 16 -34.05 -50.44 -6.80
CA ASP A 16 -32.84 -51.02 -6.21
C ASP A 16 -32.19 -50.00 -5.29
N GLY A 17 -32.33 -50.27 -3.99
CA GLY A 17 -31.80 -49.47 -2.90
C GLY A 17 -30.33 -49.80 -2.68
N THR A 18 -29.44 -49.01 -3.25
CA THR A 18 -28.05 -48.99 -2.81
C THR A 18 -27.86 -47.88 -1.78
N LEU A 19 -27.80 -48.34 -0.53
CA LEU A 19 -27.43 -47.66 0.70
C LEU A 19 -26.43 -46.51 0.49
N ASP A 20 -26.86 -45.34 0.95
CA ASP A 20 -26.10 -44.12 1.17
C ASP A 20 -24.85 -44.44 2.03
N ARG A 21 -23.68 -44.59 1.39
CA ARG A 21 -22.42 -44.69 2.11
C ARG A 21 -22.07 -43.29 2.63
N PRO A 22 -21.90 -43.08 3.94
CA PRO A 22 -21.48 -41.79 4.45
C PRO A 22 -20.11 -41.44 3.84
N ARG A 23 -20.02 -40.26 3.20
CA ARG A 23 -18.72 -39.69 2.81
C ARG A 23 -17.82 -39.69 4.05
N PRO A 24 -16.56 -40.15 3.95
CA PRO A 24 -15.67 -40.09 5.10
C PRO A 24 -15.59 -38.65 5.59
N ALA A 25 -15.88 -38.45 6.88
CA ALA A 25 -15.73 -37.17 7.53
C ALA A 25 -14.28 -36.73 7.35
N VAL A 26 -14.07 -35.66 6.57
CA VAL A 26 -12.79 -34.97 6.47
C VAL A 26 -12.51 -34.40 7.86
N GLY A 27 -11.73 -35.13 8.66
CA GLY A 27 -11.36 -34.68 10.00
C GLY A 27 -10.60 -33.36 9.93
N PRO A 28 -10.71 -32.50 10.96
CA PRO A 28 -10.04 -31.19 10.99
C PRO A 28 -8.52 -31.27 10.75
N ASP A 29 -7.89 -32.41 11.07
CA ASP A 29 -6.47 -32.69 10.83
C ASP A 29 -6.09 -32.88 9.35
N SER A 30 -7.04 -33.24 8.48
CA SER A 30 -6.76 -33.44 7.06
C SER A 30 -6.83 -32.15 6.24
N ALA A 31 -7.72 -31.23 6.62
CA ALA A 31 -7.82 -29.89 6.02
C ALA A 31 -6.62 -29.01 6.41
N THR A 32 -6.28 -28.96 7.70
CA THR A 32 -5.13 -28.18 8.22
C THR A 32 -3.79 -28.65 7.68
N ARG A 33 -3.60 -29.96 7.48
CA ARG A 33 -2.39 -30.53 6.88
C ARG A 33 -2.30 -30.26 5.37
N GLY A 34 -3.45 -30.16 4.69
CA GLY A 34 -3.55 -29.70 3.30
C GLY A 34 -3.16 -28.23 3.15
N ASP A 35 -3.70 -27.37 4.00
CA ASP A 35 -3.44 -25.92 3.98
C ASP A 35 -1.97 -25.59 4.29
N MET A 36 -1.36 -26.29 5.26
CA MET A 36 0.07 -26.16 5.56
C MET A 36 0.95 -26.58 4.38
N LYS A 37 0.57 -27.68 3.69
CA LYS A 37 1.32 -28.16 2.52
C LYS A 37 1.23 -27.17 1.36
N VAL A 38 0.05 -26.60 1.11
CA VAL A 38 -0.14 -25.55 0.09
C VAL A 38 0.68 -24.31 0.43
N PHE A 39 0.65 -23.85 1.69
CA PHE A 39 1.45 -22.72 2.15
C PHE A 39 2.95 -22.93 1.89
N LEU A 40 3.49 -24.08 2.31
CA LEU A 40 4.91 -24.41 2.09
C LEU A 40 5.28 -24.50 0.59
N GLN A 41 4.34 -24.91 -0.26
CA GLN A 41 4.52 -24.97 -1.72
C GLN A 41 4.45 -23.60 -2.40
N ASP A 42 3.81 -22.62 -1.77
CA ASP A 42 3.70 -21.25 -2.29
C ASP A 42 4.93 -20.40 -1.93
N ILE A 43 5.72 -20.82 -0.94
CA ILE A 43 6.94 -20.10 -0.55
C ILE A 43 7.93 -20.07 -1.70
N SER A 44 8.33 -18.85 -2.08
CA SER A 44 9.35 -18.60 -3.08
C SER A 44 10.32 -17.54 -2.58
N LEU A 45 11.60 -17.66 -2.97
CA LEU A 45 12.63 -16.70 -2.58
C LEU A 45 12.29 -15.28 -3.04
N SER A 46 11.77 -15.11 -4.25
CA SER A 46 11.40 -13.80 -4.79
C SER A 46 10.28 -13.14 -3.97
N ALA A 47 9.27 -13.90 -3.54
CA ALA A 47 8.18 -13.36 -2.73
C ALA A 47 8.67 -12.97 -1.32
N VAL A 48 9.51 -13.80 -0.70
CA VAL A 48 10.11 -13.49 0.61
C VAL A 48 10.98 -12.24 0.53
N VAL A 49 11.80 -12.13 -0.51
CA VAL A 49 12.64 -10.95 -0.74
C VAL A 49 11.81 -9.71 -1.02
N ALA A 50 10.73 -9.81 -1.80
CA ALA A 50 9.83 -8.69 -2.05
C ALA A 50 9.21 -8.17 -0.75
N GLY A 51 8.72 -9.06 0.11
CA GLY A 51 8.20 -8.71 1.44
C GLY A 51 9.25 -8.08 2.35
N PHE A 52 10.47 -8.62 2.37
CA PHE A 52 11.58 -8.04 3.11
C PHE A 52 11.90 -6.62 2.63
N ILE A 53 12.10 -6.43 1.31
CA ILE A 53 12.43 -5.13 0.72
C ILE A 53 11.30 -4.12 0.96
N ALA A 54 10.04 -4.53 0.82
CA ALA A 54 8.88 -3.73 1.14
C ALA A 54 8.95 -3.19 2.58
N THR A 55 9.21 -4.06 3.55
CA THR A 55 9.34 -3.64 4.95
C THR A 55 10.57 -2.75 5.17
N VAL A 56 11.73 -3.07 4.58
CA VAL A 56 12.94 -2.23 4.67
C VAL A 56 12.67 -0.80 4.20
N ILE A 57 12.01 -0.63 3.05
CA ILE A 57 11.69 0.69 2.51
C ILE A 57 10.76 1.46 3.47
N SER A 58 9.81 0.78 4.12
CA SER A 58 8.96 1.41 5.13
C SER A 58 9.74 1.88 6.36
N TYR A 59 10.74 1.15 6.82
CA TYR A 59 11.61 1.59 7.92
C TYR A 59 12.58 2.70 7.50
N ALA A 60 13.08 2.63 6.28
CA ALA A 60 14.12 3.56 5.86
C ALA A 60 13.59 4.93 5.42
N GLY A 61 12.33 5.02 4.98
CA GLY A 61 11.69 6.29 4.64
C GLY A 61 10.73 6.76 5.74
N PRO A 62 9.48 6.26 5.77
CA PRO A 62 8.45 6.73 6.69
C PRO A 62 8.80 6.69 8.19
N LEU A 63 9.65 5.77 8.66
CA LEU A 63 10.00 5.70 10.08
C LEU A 63 10.97 6.80 10.49
N VAL A 64 11.83 7.26 9.57
CA VAL A 64 12.74 8.38 9.82
C VAL A 64 11.97 9.62 10.22
N ILE A 65 10.80 9.82 9.62
CA ILE A 65 9.88 10.90 10.00
C ILE A 65 9.42 10.74 11.46
N ILE A 66 9.12 9.52 11.93
CA ILE A 66 8.74 9.29 13.33
C ILE A 66 9.86 9.70 14.29
N PHE A 67 11.12 9.42 13.94
CA PHE A 67 12.26 9.90 14.74
C PHE A 67 12.35 11.44 14.75
N GLN A 68 12.12 12.08 13.60
CA GLN A 68 12.08 13.54 13.52
C GLN A 68 10.95 14.13 14.36
N VAL A 69 9.76 13.54 14.33
CA VAL A 69 8.61 13.93 15.15
C VAL A 69 8.96 13.79 16.63
N ALA A 70 9.49 12.64 17.05
CA ALA A 70 9.85 12.39 18.43
C ALA A 70 10.94 13.34 18.93
N GLN A 71 11.94 13.64 18.09
CA GLN A 71 12.97 14.62 18.39
C GLN A 71 12.41 16.04 18.51
N ALA A 72 11.55 16.47 17.58
CA ALA A 72 10.92 17.78 17.59
C ALA A 72 10.01 17.98 18.80
N ALA A 73 9.29 16.93 19.21
CA ALA A 73 8.42 16.92 20.39
C ALA A 73 9.16 16.53 21.69
N GLN A 74 10.49 16.33 21.63
CA GLN A 74 11.33 15.96 22.78
C GLN A 74 10.80 14.73 23.55
N LEU A 75 10.28 13.73 22.83
CA LEU A 75 9.70 12.55 23.44
C LEU A 75 10.77 11.69 24.13
N PRO A 76 10.47 11.12 25.31
CA PRO A 76 11.31 10.10 25.93
C PRO A 76 11.54 8.91 24.98
N HIS A 77 12.73 8.32 25.04
CA HIS A 77 13.10 7.17 24.20
C HIS A 77 12.14 5.98 24.36
N GLU A 78 11.62 5.78 25.57
CA GLU A 78 10.62 4.73 25.88
C GLU A 78 9.30 4.91 25.10
N ILE A 79 8.82 6.15 24.96
CA ILE A 79 7.59 6.46 24.21
C ILE A 79 7.81 6.25 22.72
N LEU A 80 8.95 6.70 22.19
CA LEU A 80 9.34 6.44 20.81
C LEU A 80 9.46 4.93 20.54
N SER A 81 10.12 4.18 21.42
CA SER A 81 10.26 2.73 21.31
C SER A 81 8.89 2.03 21.31
N SER A 82 8.00 2.41 22.23
CA SER A 82 6.62 1.92 22.27
C SER A 82 5.84 2.24 21.00
N TRP A 83 6.00 3.45 20.46
CA TRP A 83 5.35 3.85 19.21
C TRP A 83 5.84 3.00 18.04
N VAL A 84 7.17 2.85 17.87
CA VAL A 84 7.74 1.98 16.82
C VAL A 84 7.24 0.54 16.99
N TRP A 85 7.23 0.02 18.22
CA TRP A 85 6.65 -1.30 18.51
C TRP A 85 5.18 -1.38 18.06
N ALA A 86 4.35 -0.41 18.43
CA ALA A 86 2.92 -0.44 18.17
C ALA A 86 2.61 -0.46 16.67
N ILE A 87 3.25 0.42 15.89
CA ILE A 87 3.05 0.44 14.43
C ILE A 87 3.57 -0.85 13.79
N SER A 88 4.71 -1.36 14.24
CA SER A 88 5.33 -2.58 13.69
C SER A 88 4.48 -3.82 13.97
N MET A 89 4.04 -3.99 15.21
CA MET A 89 3.21 -5.13 15.61
C MET A 89 1.85 -5.10 14.90
N GLY A 90 1.21 -3.93 14.83
CA GLY A 90 -0.03 -3.76 14.09
C GLY A 90 0.10 -4.08 12.61
N SER A 91 1.12 -3.53 11.96
CA SER A 91 1.46 -3.80 10.56
C SER A 91 1.75 -5.26 10.29
N GLY A 92 2.54 -5.90 11.16
CA GLY A 92 2.92 -7.30 11.04
C GLY A 92 1.72 -8.24 11.17
N VAL A 93 0.95 -8.11 12.26
CA VAL A 93 -0.20 -8.97 12.53
C VAL A 93 -1.27 -8.80 11.45
N LEU A 94 -1.68 -7.57 11.15
CA LEU A 94 -2.73 -7.34 10.15
C LEU A 94 -2.26 -7.73 8.74
N GLY A 95 -1.01 -7.43 8.38
CA GLY A 95 -0.44 -7.81 7.08
C GLY A 95 -0.46 -9.32 6.87
N ILE A 96 -0.04 -10.10 7.88
CA ILE A 96 -0.09 -11.57 7.84
C ILE A 96 -1.53 -12.06 7.75
N VAL A 97 -2.39 -11.63 8.67
CA VAL A 97 -3.76 -12.14 8.79
C VAL A 97 -4.56 -11.84 7.52
N LEU A 98 -4.52 -10.60 7.04
CA LEU A 98 -5.25 -10.19 5.84
C LEU A 98 -4.67 -10.88 4.61
N SER A 99 -3.34 -10.98 4.48
CA SER A 99 -2.73 -11.66 3.33
C SER A 99 -3.12 -13.13 3.25
N LEU A 100 -3.13 -13.83 4.38
CA LEU A 100 -3.58 -15.22 4.45
C LEU A 100 -5.08 -15.36 4.18
N ARG A 101 -5.89 -14.46 4.75
CA ARG A 101 -7.36 -14.49 4.66
C ARG A 101 -7.88 -14.25 3.25
N TYR A 102 -7.26 -13.34 2.52
CA TYR A 102 -7.66 -12.96 1.16
C TYR A 102 -6.84 -13.66 0.07
N LYS A 103 -5.72 -14.29 0.42
CA LYS A 103 -4.74 -14.84 -0.54
C LYS A 103 -4.26 -13.77 -1.53
N VAL A 104 -4.03 -12.56 -0.99
CA VAL A 104 -3.56 -11.37 -1.68
C VAL A 104 -2.38 -10.78 -0.90
N PRO A 105 -1.34 -10.21 -1.53
CA PRO A 105 -0.24 -9.52 -0.83
C PRO A 105 -0.69 -8.19 -0.19
N ILE A 106 -1.42 -8.27 0.91
CA ILE A 106 -1.90 -7.10 1.65
C ILE A 106 -0.81 -6.64 2.60
N VAL A 107 -0.18 -5.51 2.26
CA VAL A 107 0.87 -4.90 3.08
C VAL A 107 0.26 -3.77 3.91
N ILE A 108 0.37 -3.88 5.24
CA ILE A 108 -0.06 -2.87 6.19
C ILE A 108 1.17 -2.15 6.74
N ALA A 109 1.12 -0.82 6.76
CA ALA A 109 2.12 0.05 7.39
C ALA A 109 1.39 1.05 8.30
N TRP A 110 2.05 2.14 8.66
CA TRP A 110 1.44 3.29 9.33
C TRP A 110 1.08 4.39 8.34
N ASN A 111 0.30 5.35 8.81
CA ASN A 111 -0.09 6.54 8.07
C ASN A 111 1.11 7.48 7.85
N ALA A 112 1.95 7.16 6.86
CA ALA A 112 3.17 7.90 6.54
C ALA A 112 2.93 9.40 6.31
N ALA A 113 1.83 9.74 5.61
CA ALA A 113 1.44 11.13 5.40
C ALA A 113 1.04 11.82 6.73
N GLY A 114 0.36 11.09 7.61
CA GLY A 114 0.07 11.53 8.98
C GLY A 114 1.32 11.74 9.81
N SER A 115 2.35 10.91 9.67
CA SER A 115 3.64 11.10 10.35
C SER A 115 4.28 12.45 10.01
N ALA A 116 4.25 12.86 8.73
CA ALA A 116 4.81 14.15 8.30
C ALA A 116 4.04 15.34 8.91
N LEU A 117 2.72 15.25 9.00
CA LEU A 117 1.89 16.26 9.66
C LEU A 117 2.27 16.43 11.14
N LEU A 118 2.54 15.32 11.83
CA LEU A 118 2.86 15.33 13.25
C LEU A 118 4.18 16.04 13.58
N ILE A 119 5.10 16.22 12.62
CA ILE A 119 6.36 16.94 12.85
C ILE A 119 6.07 18.35 13.36
N SER A 120 5.09 19.02 12.74
CA SER A 120 4.69 20.38 13.09
C SER A 120 3.67 20.48 14.23
N LEU A 121 2.88 19.42 14.47
CA LEU A 121 1.75 19.49 15.40
C LEU A 121 2.08 18.93 16.78
N LEU A 122 2.81 17.82 16.85
CA LEU A 122 3.05 17.12 18.11
C LEU A 122 3.82 17.96 19.15
N PRO A 123 4.82 18.82 18.79
CA PRO A 123 5.51 19.65 19.77
C PRO A 123 4.63 20.64 20.54
N GLY A 124 3.41 20.92 20.02
CA GLY A 124 2.48 21.87 20.62
C GLY A 124 1.41 21.24 21.52
N MET A 125 1.47 19.94 21.83
CA MET A 125 0.44 19.23 22.62
C MET A 125 1.01 18.12 23.48
N SER A 126 0.21 17.64 24.44
CA SER A 126 0.57 16.46 25.23
C SER A 126 0.47 15.18 24.39
N MET A 127 1.26 14.16 24.72
CA MET A 127 1.12 12.85 24.07
C MET A 127 -0.26 12.21 24.37
N GLY A 128 -0.86 12.51 25.53
CA GLY A 128 -2.23 12.09 25.87
C GLY A 128 -3.26 12.69 24.93
N GLU A 129 -3.14 14.00 24.62
CA GLU A 129 -4.01 14.68 23.65
C GLU A 129 -3.85 14.10 22.24
N ALA A 130 -2.61 13.82 21.83
CA ALA A 130 -2.31 13.18 20.56
C ALA A 130 -2.96 11.80 20.46
N VAL A 131 -2.83 10.96 21.50
CA VAL A 131 -3.48 9.64 21.57
C VAL A 131 -5.00 9.75 21.54
N GLY A 132 -5.58 10.74 22.22
CA GLY A 132 -7.02 11.04 22.12
C GLY A 132 -7.46 11.31 20.69
N ALA A 133 -6.69 12.11 19.93
CA ALA A 133 -6.95 12.34 18.52
C ALA A 133 -6.75 11.09 17.64
N TYR A 134 -5.74 10.26 17.93
CA TYR A 134 -5.50 9.00 17.21
C TYR A 134 -6.67 8.03 17.39
N LEU A 135 -7.23 7.94 18.60
CA LEU A 135 -8.41 7.14 18.90
C LEU A 135 -9.63 7.64 18.12
N ILE A 136 -9.89 8.95 18.10
CA ILE A 136 -11.02 9.54 17.36
C ILE A 136 -10.87 9.27 15.86
N SER A 137 -9.67 9.50 15.31
CA SER A 137 -9.38 9.24 13.89
C SER A 137 -9.58 7.76 13.55
N SER A 138 -9.04 6.86 14.37
CA SER A 138 -9.16 5.40 14.19
C SER A 138 -10.61 4.93 14.31
N ALA A 139 -11.37 5.47 15.26
CA ALA A 139 -12.80 5.18 15.41
C ALA A 139 -13.59 5.62 14.17
N ALA A 140 -13.31 6.81 13.64
CA ALA A 140 -13.91 7.27 12.40
C ALA A 140 -13.57 6.35 11.21
N ILE A 141 -12.31 5.89 11.10
CA ILE A 141 -11.89 4.90 10.10
C ILE A 141 -12.70 3.60 10.24
N VAL A 142 -12.87 3.07 11.45
CA VAL A 142 -13.68 1.87 11.71
C VAL A 142 -15.12 2.08 11.27
N LEU A 143 -15.75 3.19 11.66
CA LEU A 143 -17.14 3.49 11.31
C LEU A 143 -17.32 3.62 9.78
N ILE A 144 -16.39 4.29 9.10
CA ILE A 144 -16.42 4.42 7.64
C ILE A 144 -16.25 3.05 6.98
N GLY A 145 -15.33 2.22 7.47
CA GLY A 145 -15.11 0.85 6.98
C GLY A 145 -16.37 -0.01 7.14
N LEU A 146 -16.94 -0.07 8.34
CA LEU A 146 -18.13 -0.86 8.66
C LEU A 146 -19.38 -0.39 7.90
N SER A 147 -19.50 0.91 7.61
CA SER A 147 -20.64 1.45 6.87
C SER A 147 -20.68 1.06 5.38
N GLY A 148 -19.59 0.53 4.83
CA GLY A 148 -19.46 0.29 3.38
C GLY A 148 -19.30 1.58 2.55
N THR A 149 -19.23 2.75 3.19
CA THR A 149 -19.15 4.04 2.50
C THR A 149 -17.86 4.17 1.70
N PHE A 150 -16.76 3.63 2.22
CA PHE A 150 -15.47 3.68 1.52
C PHE A 150 -15.51 2.92 0.19
N ASP A 151 -16.04 1.70 0.16
CA ASP A 151 -16.21 0.94 -1.09
C ASP A 151 -17.06 1.72 -2.11
N ARG A 152 -18.11 2.41 -1.66
CA ARG A 152 -18.96 3.26 -2.52
C ARG A 152 -18.23 4.48 -3.07
N ILE A 153 -17.32 5.07 -2.31
CA ILE A 153 -16.52 6.23 -2.76
C ILE A 153 -15.47 5.76 -3.77
N VAL A 154 -14.71 4.71 -3.42
CA VAL A 154 -13.59 4.22 -4.24
C VAL A 154 -14.08 3.55 -5.53
N SER A 155 -15.28 2.97 -5.55
CA SER A 155 -15.89 2.44 -6.79
C SER A 155 -16.30 3.54 -7.78
N LYS A 156 -16.52 4.78 -7.32
CA LYS A 156 -16.83 5.93 -8.19
C LYS A 156 -15.61 6.68 -8.68
N LEU A 157 -14.42 6.36 -8.15
CA LEU A 157 -13.20 7.06 -8.52
C LEU A 157 -12.73 6.59 -9.91
N PRO A 158 -12.52 7.49 -10.88
CA PRO A 158 -11.96 7.13 -12.17
C PRO A 158 -10.61 6.44 -12.01
N SER A 159 -10.43 5.29 -12.67
CA SER A 159 -9.21 4.48 -12.56
C SER A 159 -7.96 5.26 -12.98
N ALA A 160 -8.09 6.12 -14.00
CA ALA A 160 -7.02 7.00 -14.46
C ALA A 160 -6.51 7.95 -13.36
N ILE A 161 -7.41 8.52 -12.54
CA ILE A 161 -7.05 9.41 -11.43
C ILE A 161 -6.36 8.62 -10.32
N ALA A 162 -6.90 7.45 -9.97
CA ALA A 162 -6.31 6.60 -8.94
C ALA A 162 -4.89 6.14 -9.33
N ALA A 163 -4.70 5.72 -10.59
CA ALA A 163 -3.41 5.34 -11.14
C ALA A 163 -2.45 6.54 -11.23
N ALA A 164 -2.93 7.73 -11.60
CA ALA A 164 -2.13 8.95 -11.61
C ALA A 164 -1.64 9.37 -10.23
N MET A 165 -2.49 9.26 -9.21
CA MET A 165 -2.12 9.56 -7.83
C MET A 165 -1.02 8.61 -7.37
N LEU A 166 -1.17 7.31 -7.62
CA LEU A 166 -0.13 6.32 -7.34
C LEU A 166 1.16 6.62 -8.10
N ALA A 167 1.08 6.92 -9.40
CA ALA A 167 2.23 7.28 -10.21
C ALA A 167 2.98 8.49 -9.63
N GLY A 168 2.28 9.51 -9.16
CA GLY A 168 2.88 10.70 -8.56
C GLY A 168 3.59 10.40 -7.24
N ILE A 169 2.99 9.56 -6.37
CA ILE A 169 3.63 9.12 -5.13
C ILE A 169 4.92 8.34 -5.45
N LEU A 170 4.83 7.37 -6.36
CA LEU A 170 5.96 6.52 -6.72
C LEU A 170 7.07 7.28 -7.47
N PHE A 171 6.73 8.30 -8.24
CA PHE A 171 7.68 9.12 -8.99
C PHE A 171 8.76 9.74 -8.10
N SER A 172 8.40 10.18 -6.89
CA SER A 172 9.35 10.74 -5.91
C SER A 172 10.46 9.75 -5.49
N PHE A 173 10.15 8.46 -5.41
CA PHE A 173 11.15 7.41 -5.15
C PHE A 173 12.02 7.16 -6.38
N GLY A 174 11.41 7.16 -7.57
CA GLY A 174 12.13 7.01 -8.83
C GLY A 174 13.15 8.13 -9.07
N THR A 175 12.80 9.38 -8.76
CA THR A 175 13.73 10.51 -8.87
C THR A 175 14.79 10.49 -7.76
N GLY A 176 14.44 10.08 -6.54
CA GLY A 176 15.36 9.96 -5.41
C GLY A 176 16.58 9.07 -5.71
N LEU A 177 16.40 7.98 -6.46
CA LEU A 177 17.48 7.14 -6.99
C LEU A 177 18.52 7.97 -7.76
N PHE A 178 18.08 8.80 -8.70
CA PHE A 178 18.98 9.55 -9.58
C PHE A 178 19.54 10.81 -8.92
N VAL A 179 18.82 11.41 -7.96
CA VAL A 179 19.36 12.50 -7.14
C VAL A 179 20.53 11.99 -6.30
N SER A 180 20.41 10.79 -5.72
CA SER A 180 21.47 10.14 -4.91
C SER A 180 22.76 9.85 -5.68
N LEU A 181 22.71 9.89 -7.02
CA LEU A 181 23.88 9.74 -7.88
C LEU A 181 24.91 10.87 -7.67
N GLN A 182 24.46 12.05 -7.25
CA GLN A 182 25.33 13.19 -6.96
C GLN A 182 26.22 12.92 -5.74
N ASP A 183 25.69 12.23 -4.73
CA ASP A 183 26.38 11.95 -3.48
C ASP A 183 27.23 10.68 -3.55
N GLN A 184 26.69 9.60 -4.15
CA GLN A 184 27.36 8.30 -4.22
C GLN A 184 27.31 7.67 -5.63
N PRO A 185 28.07 8.20 -6.60
CA PRO A 185 27.97 7.78 -8.00
C PRO A 185 28.32 6.31 -8.22
N VAL A 186 29.37 5.80 -7.56
CA VAL A 186 29.85 4.42 -7.72
C VAL A 186 28.79 3.42 -7.26
N LEU A 187 28.23 3.63 -6.06
CA LEU A 187 27.21 2.75 -5.49
C LEU A 187 25.96 2.74 -6.37
N VAL A 188 25.43 3.93 -6.68
CA VAL A 188 24.17 4.07 -7.42
C VAL A 188 24.30 3.53 -8.85
N LEU A 189 25.40 3.81 -9.56
CA LEU A 189 25.62 3.28 -10.92
C LEU A 189 25.78 1.76 -10.92
N ALA A 190 26.52 1.20 -9.95
CA ALA A 190 26.67 -0.24 -9.84
C ALA A 190 25.31 -0.93 -9.59
N MET A 191 24.50 -0.37 -8.69
CA MET A 191 23.13 -0.84 -8.44
C MET A 191 22.26 -0.71 -9.69
N PHE A 192 22.30 0.42 -10.39
CA PHE A 192 21.53 0.64 -11.62
C PHE A 192 21.92 -0.32 -12.76
N ILE A 193 23.22 -0.51 -13.01
CA ILE A 193 23.71 -1.47 -14.00
C ILE A 193 23.31 -2.90 -13.62
N THR A 194 23.46 -3.25 -12.34
CA THR A 194 23.04 -4.56 -11.82
C THR A 194 21.55 -4.78 -12.03
N TYR A 195 20.72 -3.76 -11.80
CA TYR A 195 19.30 -3.83 -12.07
C TYR A 195 19.02 -4.12 -13.55
N LEU A 196 19.64 -3.38 -14.48
CA LEU A 196 19.40 -3.57 -15.92
C LEU A 196 19.84 -4.96 -16.41
N LEU A 197 21.01 -5.43 -15.97
CA LEU A 197 21.50 -6.77 -16.26
C LEU A 197 20.59 -7.84 -15.65
N GLY A 198 20.21 -7.64 -14.38
CA GLY A 198 19.27 -8.50 -13.68
C GLY A 198 17.91 -8.56 -14.39
N LYS A 199 17.40 -7.43 -14.86
CA LYS A 199 16.13 -7.38 -15.60
C LYS A 199 16.23 -8.16 -16.91
N ARG A 200 17.37 -8.08 -17.60
CA ARG A 200 17.58 -8.82 -18.85
C ARG A 200 17.73 -10.32 -18.63
N LEU A 201 18.48 -10.73 -17.61
CA LEU A 201 18.90 -12.12 -17.43
C LEU A 201 17.96 -12.93 -16.53
N ALA A 202 17.48 -12.33 -15.45
CA ALA A 202 16.63 -12.97 -14.45
C ALA A 202 15.73 -11.93 -13.75
N PRO A 203 14.67 -11.40 -14.40
CA PRO A 203 13.81 -10.33 -13.88
C PRO A 203 13.41 -10.48 -12.42
N ARG A 204 12.99 -11.69 -12.03
CA ARG A 204 12.56 -12.06 -10.66
C ARG A 204 13.62 -11.85 -9.57
N TYR A 205 14.90 -11.82 -9.93
CA TYR A 205 16.01 -11.65 -8.99
C TYR A 205 16.73 -10.31 -9.17
N ALA A 206 16.25 -9.43 -10.06
CA ALA A 206 16.91 -8.16 -10.35
C ALA A 206 17.06 -7.31 -9.08
N VAL A 207 15.97 -7.15 -8.32
CA VAL A 207 16.00 -6.35 -7.09
C VAL A 207 16.83 -7.02 -5.99
N LEU A 208 16.82 -8.36 -5.91
CA LEU A 208 17.71 -9.10 -4.99
C LEU A 208 19.19 -8.87 -5.34
N ALA A 209 19.55 -8.94 -6.61
CA ALA A 209 20.91 -8.69 -7.07
C ALA A 209 21.35 -7.26 -6.77
N VAL A 210 20.47 -6.28 -6.96
CA VAL A 210 20.69 -4.87 -6.58
C VAL A 210 20.97 -4.73 -5.09
N LEU A 211 20.18 -5.38 -4.24
CA LEU A 211 20.40 -5.37 -2.79
C LEU A 211 21.77 -5.96 -2.43
N VAL A 212 22.11 -7.13 -2.97
CA VAL A 212 23.40 -7.79 -2.70
C VAL A 212 24.58 -6.93 -3.13
N VAL A 213 24.52 -6.36 -4.34
CA VAL A 213 25.58 -5.48 -4.85
C VAL A 213 25.68 -4.20 -4.03
N GLY A 214 24.56 -3.55 -3.73
CA GLY A 214 24.52 -2.33 -2.93
C GLY A 214 25.13 -2.52 -1.55
N VAL A 215 24.72 -3.58 -0.84
CA VAL A 215 25.27 -3.92 0.48
C VAL A 215 26.76 -4.25 0.39
N SER A 216 27.18 -5.02 -0.62
CA SER A 216 28.59 -5.40 -0.78
C SER A 216 29.49 -4.18 -1.03
N ILE A 217 29.02 -3.21 -1.82
CA ILE A 217 29.76 -1.98 -2.09
C ILE A 217 29.79 -1.09 -0.85
N ALA A 218 28.66 -0.90 -0.18
CA ALA A 218 28.61 -0.12 1.07
C ALA A 218 29.56 -0.70 2.15
N MET A 219 29.64 -2.03 2.24
CA MET A 219 30.61 -2.73 3.08
C MET A 219 32.06 -2.45 2.65
N ALA A 220 32.36 -2.57 1.36
CA ALA A 220 33.71 -2.37 0.83
C ALA A 220 34.21 -0.93 0.98
N LEU A 221 33.29 0.05 0.94
CA LEU A 221 33.58 1.47 1.16
C LEU A 221 33.67 1.84 2.65
N GLY A 222 33.39 0.91 3.56
CA GLY A 222 33.39 1.17 5.01
C GLY A 222 32.27 2.11 5.46
N GLU A 223 31.21 2.25 4.65
CA GLU A 223 30.10 3.18 4.94
C GLU A 223 29.05 2.58 5.88
N LEU A 224 29.20 1.29 6.24
CA LEU A 224 28.37 0.68 7.27
C LEU A 224 28.81 1.16 8.65
N GLN A 225 27.99 2.01 9.26
CA GLN A 225 28.21 2.49 10.62
C GLN A 225 27.92 1.37 11.63
N SER A 226 28.95 0.66 12.07
CA SER A 226 28.82 -0.48 13.00
C SER A 226 28.65 -0.09 14.48
N GLU A 227 28.74 1.20 14.81
CA GLU A 227 28.94 1.68 16.20
C GLU A 227 27.66 2.00 17.00
N ALA A 228 26.47 1.55 16.57
CA ALA A 228 25.21 1.92 17.25
C ALA A 228 24.27 0.75 17.58
N LEU A 229 24.78 -0.46 17.83
CA LEU A 229 23.94 -1.60 18.23
C LEU A 229 23.58 -1.54 19.73
N VAL A 230 22.55 -0.76 20.06
CA VAL A 230 21.87 -0.90 21.35
C VAL A 230 20.86 -2.03 21.23
N VAL A 231 21.20 -3.20 21.76
CA VAL A 231 20.30 -4.36 21.82
C VAL A 231 19.31 -4.16 22.97
N GLY A 232 18.04 -3.97 22.63
CA GLY A 232 16.96 -3.79 23.60
C GLY A 232 15.62 -4.23 23.02
N LEU A 233 14.83 -4.94 23.82
CA LEU A 233 13.45 -5.24 23.45
C LEU A 233 12.61 -3.98 23.61
N ALA A 234 11.78 -3.68 22.61
CA ALA A 234 10.81 -2.61 22.73
C ALA A 234 9.69 -3.04 23.69
N VAL A 235 9.39 -2.20 24.68
CA VAL A 235 8.34 -2.45 25.66
C VAL A 235 7.18 -1.51 25.36
N PRO A 236 5.94 -2.02 25.23
CA PRO A 236 4.78 -1.15 25.07
C PRO A 236 4.56 -0.32 26.33
N VAL A 237 4.44 1.00 26.15
CA VAL A 237 4.14 1.96 27.22
C VAL A 237 2.71 2.44 27.03
N TRP A 238 1.89 2.29 28.06
CA TRP A 238 0.53 2.78 28.04
C TRP A 238 0.48 4.29 28.24
N ILE A 239 -0.22 4.98 27.35
CA ILE A 239 -0.43 6.42 27.37
C ILE A 239 -1.94 6.65 27.49
N SER A 240 -2.36 7.20 28.64
CA SER A 240 -3.76 7.50 28.88
C SER A 240 -4.24 8.63 27.94
N PRO A 241 -5.37 8.45 27.24
CA PRO A 241 -5.86 9.46 26.31
C PRO A 241 -6.43 10.67 27.05
N GLU A 242 -6.14 11.85 26.51
CA GLU A 242 -6.77 13.12 26.89
C GLU A 242 -7.58 13.64 25.70
N PHE A 243 -8.80 14.08 25.93
CA PHE A 243 -9.68 14.55 24.85
C PHE A 243 -9.78 16.07 24.87
N SER A 244 -9.29 16.68 23.80
CA SER A 244 -9.36 18.12 23.56
C SER A 244 -10.08 18.40 22.25
N TRP A 245 -11.07 19.30 22.27
CA TRP A 245 -11.81 19.69 21.07
C TRP A 245 -10.89 20.32 20.02
N GLN A 246 -9.94 21.15 20.46
CA GLN A 246 -8.98 21.80 19.58
C GLN A 246 -8.06 20.78 18.89
N VAL A 247 -7.54 19.80 19.63
CA VAL A 247 -6.67 18.75 19.07
C VAL A 247 -7.47 17.81 18.18
N THR A 248 -8.72 17.52 18.52
CA THR A 248 -9.61 16.72 17.67
C THR A 248 -9.79 17.35 16.29
N LEU A 249 -10.12 18.65 16.23
CA LEU A 249 -10.33 19.34 14.97
C LEU A 249 -9.04 19.50 14.16
N ASN A 250 -7.92 19.79 14.83
CA ASN A 250 -6.65 20.10 14.15
C ASN A 250 -5.76 18.88 13.87
N VAL A 251 -6.01 17.73 14.50
CA VAL A 251 -5.18 16.52 14.35
C VAL A 251 -6.00 15.34 13.87
N ALA A 252 -7.09 14.98 14.56
CA ALA A 252 -7.83 13.75 14.23
C ALA A 252 -8.44 13.79 12.82
N LEU A 253 -9.03 14.92 12.43
CA LEU A 253 -9.63 15.12 11.11
C LEU A 253 -8.57 15.15 9.99
N PRO A 254 -7.47 15.92 10.08
CA PRO A 254 -6.39 15.81 9.10
C PRO A 254 -5.78 14.42 9.00
N LEU A 255 -5.52 13.73 10.13
CA LEU A 255 -4.99 12.36 10.10
C LEU A 255 -5.94 11.40 9.40
N LEU A 256 -7.25 11.51 9.64
CA LEU A 256 -8.27 10.72 8.97
C LEU A 256 -8.23 10.96 7.46
N MET A 257 -8.14 12.22 7.04
CA MET A 257 -8.09 12.59 5.62
C MET A 257 -6.82 12.11 4.94
N LEU A 258 -5.66 12.26 5.60
CA LEU A 258 -4.37 11.77 5.11
C LEU A 258 -4.34 10.25 5.01
N ALA A 259 -4.97 9.53 5.94
CA ALA A 259 -5.09 8.08 5.87
C ALA A 259 -5.94 7.66 4.66
N LEU A 260 -7.16 8.20 4.55
CA LEU A 260 -8.10 7.82 3.49
C LEU A 260 -7.55 8.14 2.11
N THR A 261 -7.07 9.37 1.89
CA THR A 261 -6.64 9.82 0.56
C THR A 261 -5.20 9.46 0.24
N GLY A 262 -4.29 9.56 1.20
CA GLY A 262 -2.87 9.35 0.98
C GLY A 262 -2.43 7.88 1.03
N GLN A 263 -3.22 7.00 1.66
CA GLN A 263 -2.81 5.61 1.88
C GLN A 263 -3.86 4.60 1.40
N PHE A 264 -5.12 4.72 1.84
CA PHE A 264 -6.13 3.72 1.47
C PHE A 264 -6.53 3.77 -0.01
N VAL A 265 -6.84 4.94 -0.56
CA VAL A 265 -7.21 5.04 -1.98
C VAL A 265 -6.07 4.55 -2.90
N PRO A 266 -4.81 5.01 -2.75
CA PRO A 266 -3.70 4.47 -3.53
C PRO A 266 -3.47 2.99 -3.27
N GLY A 267 -3.58 2.53 -2.02
CA GLY A 267 -3.35 1.12 -1.67
C GLY A 267 -4.36 0.18 -2.34
N VAL A 268 -5.64 0.56 -2.38
CA VAL A 268 -6.67 -0.20 -3.11
C VAL A 268 -6.44 -0.11 -4.61
N ALA A 269 -6.01 1.04 -5.12
CA ALA A 269 -5.69 1.21 -6.53
C ALA A 269 -4.55 0.29 -6.99
N VAL A 270 -3.50 0.13 -6.18
CA VAL A 270 -2.41 -0.84 -6.42
C VAL A 270 -2.97 -2.25 -6.56
N LEU A 271 -3.77 -2.69 -5.58
CA LEU A 271 -4.35 -4.03 -5.60
C LEU A 271 -5.19 -4.28 -6.87
N ARG A 272 -6.05 -3.32 -7.24
CA ARG A 272 -6.91 -3.42 -8.43
C ARG A 272 -6.12 -3.40 -9.73
N ASN A 273 -5.12 -2.53 -9.84
CA ASN A 273 -4.26 -2.42 -11.02
C ASN A 273 -3.50 -3.73 -11.29
N ASP A 274 -3.14 -4.46 -10.22
CA ASP A 274 -2.48 -5.76 -10.31
C ASP A 274 -3.46 -6.95 -10.33
N GLY A 275 -4.76 -6.69 -10.48
CA GLY A 275 -5.80 -7.70 -10.73
C GLY A 275 -6.46 -8.30 -9.48
N TYR A 276 -6.27 -7.71 -8.31
CA TYR A 276 -6.88 -8.16 -7.06
C TYR A 276 -8.16 -7.38 -6.74
N ASP A 277 -9.31 -8.06 -6.76
CA ASP A 277 -10.62 -7.48 -6.42
C ASP A 277 -10.93 -7.60 -4.91
N THR A 278 -9.97 -7.22 -4.08
CA THR A 278 -10.13 -7.31 -2.62
C THR A 278 -11.10 -6.23 -2.14
N PRO A 279 -12.12 -6.55 -1.32
CA PRO A 279 -13.05 -5.56 -0.80
C PRO A 279 -12.30 -4.57 0.11
N ALA A 280 -12.48 -3.26 -0.08
CA ALA A 280 -11.67 -2.28 0.63
C ALA A 280 -12.19 -1.98 2.03
N SER A 281 -13.51 -2.00 2.24
CA SER A 281 -14.12 -1.75 3.56
C SER A 281 -13.62 -2.67 4.67
N PRO A 282 -13.49 -4.00 4.47
CA PRO A 282 -12.90 -4.90 5.47
C PRO A 282 -11.43 -4.61 5.79
N LEU A 283 -10.65 -4.19 4.79
CA LEU A 283 -9.27 -3.79 5.02
C LEU A 283 -9.24 -2.53 5.90
N LEU A 284 -10.04 -1.54 5.54
CA LEU A 284 -10.18 -0.27 6.25
C LEU A 284 -10.62 -0.48 7.71
N SER A 285 -11.66 -1.28 7.94
CA SER A 285 -12.17 -1.54 9.30
C SER A 285 -11.18 -2.34 10.14
N SER A 286 -10.51 -3.34 9.57
CA SER A 286 -9.49 -4.13 10.28
C SER A 286 -8.28 -3.27 10.67
N THR A 287 -7.80 -2.42 9.76
CA THR A 287 -6.72 -1.47 10.06
C THR A 287 -7.13 -0.41 11.06
N GLY A 288 -8.37 0.10 10.97
CA GLY A 288 -8.91 1.06 11.93
C GLY A 288 -9.02 0.44 13.33
N LEU A 289 -9.47 -0.82 13.43
CA LEU A 289 -9.57 -1.52 14.70
C LEU A 289 -8.19 -1.77 15.31
N GLY A 290 -7.23 -2.24 14.51
CA GLY A 290 -5.83 -2.38 14.96
C GLY A 290 -5.25 -1.05 15.44
N SER A 291 -5.51 0.04 14.71
CA SER A 291 -5.09 1.39 15.09
C SER A 291 -5.73 1.84 16.40
N LEU A 292 -7.03 1.59 16.58
CA LEU A 292 -7.77 1.94 17.80
C LEU A 292 -7.21 1.22 19.02
N LEU A 293 -6.88 -0.07 18.88
CA LEU A 293 -6.28 -0.87 19.95
C LEU A 293 -4.84 -0.46 20.26
N LEU A 294 -4.10 -0.01 19.26
CA LEU A 294 -2.68 0.33 19.38
C LEU A 294 -2.40 1.81 19.63
N ALA A 295 -3.42 2.68 19.52
CA ALA A 295 -3.29 4.11 19.76
C ALA A 295 -2.77 4.45 21.18
N PRO A 296 -3.22 3.80 22.27
CA PRO A 296 -2.67 4.02 23.61
C PRO A 296 -1.18 3.66 23.76
N PHE A 297 -0.56 3.02 22.76
CA PHE A 297 0.87 2.71 22.73
C PHE A 297 1.65 3.62 21.78
N GLY A 298 1.01 4.67 21.26
CA GLY A 298 1.59 5.69 20.37
C GLY A 298 1.24 5.52 18.89
N SER A 299 0.51 4.48 18.49
CA SER A 299 0.16 4.28 17.07
C SER A 299 -0.79 5.37 16.56
N HIS A 300 -0.28 6.22 15.66
CA HIS A 300 -1.04 7.31 15.03
C HIS A 300 -1.92 6.87 13.86
N GLY A 301 -1.99 5.56 13.58
CA GLY A 301 -2.85 4.99 12.54
C GLY A 301 -2.10 4.03 11.64
N LEU A 302 -2.70 2.88 11.41
CA LEU A 302 -2.31 1.83 10.48
C LEU A 302 -3.10 1.98 9.18
N THR A 303 -2.42 1.80 8.05
CA THR A 303 -3.00 1.97 6.72
C THR A 303 -2.44 0.95 5.73
N LEU A 304 -3.04 0.86 4.55
CA LEU A 304 -2.43 0.14 3.43
C LEU A 304 -1.10 0.82 3.05
N ALA A 305 -0.06 0.03 2.87
CA ALA A 305 1.27 0.50 2.50
C ALA A 305 1.38 0.64 0.97
N ALA A 306 0.68 1.60 0.37
CA ALA A 306 0.51 1.65 -1.10
C ALA A 306 1.82 1.55 -1.89
N ILE A 307 2.87 2.26 -1.45
CA ILE A 307 4.17 2.28 -2.11
C ILE A 307 4.80 0.87 -2.13
N THR A 308 4.86 0.24 -0.96
CA THR A 308 5.57 -1.04 -0.79
C THR A 308 4.69 -2.23 -1.19
N ALA A 309 3.37 -2.08 -1.15
CA ALA A 309 2.43 -3.02 -1.73
C ALA A 309 2.70 -3.25 -3.21
N ALA A 310 3.05 -2.20 -3.97
CA ALA A 310 3.35 -2.32 -5.40
C ALA A 310 4.55 -3.25 -5.72
N ILE A 311 5.47 -3.41 -4.76
CA ILE A 311 6.58 -4.37 -4.85
C ILE A 311 6.06 -5.79 -4.66
N CYS A 312 5.19 -5.98 -3.65
CA CYS A 312 4.64 -7.28 -3.29
C CYS A 312 3.56 -7.78 -4.27
N THR A 313 2.83 -6.87 -4.93
CA THR A 313 1.79 -7.18 -5.90
C THR A 313 2.34 -7.38 -7.31
N GLY A 314 3.54 -6.86 -7.61
CA GLY A 314 4.20 -6.97 -8.91
C GLY A 314 4.63 -8.37 -9.31
N ARG A 315 4.89 -8.57 -10.61
CA ARG A 315 5.33 -9.87 -11.18
C ARG A 315 6.69 -10.32 -10.64
N GLU A 316 7.51 -9.37 -10.20
CA GLU A 316 8.82 -9.59 -9.61
C GLU A 316 8.73 -10.36 -8.28
N ALA A 317 7.64 -10.21 -7.52
CA ALA A 317 7.43 -11.00 -6.31
C ALA A 317 7.18 -12.47 -6.66
N HIS A 318 6.30 -12.74 -7.62
CA HIS A 318 6.05 -14.08 -8.14
C HIS A 318 5.30 -14.02 -9.49
N GLU A 319 5.56 -14.97 -10.41
CA GLU A 319 4.84 -15.02 -11.70
C GLU A 319 3.34 -15.28 -11.50
N ASP A 320 3.00 -16.30 -10.71
CA ASP A 320 1.63 -16.62 -10.31
C ASP A 320 1.11 -15.59 -9.28
N PRO A 321 0.10 -14.77 -9.61
CA PRO A 321 -0.50 -13.81 -8.69
C PRO A 321 -1.08 -14.46 -7.43
N ALA A 322 -1.60 -15.69 -7.52
CA ALA A 322 -2.22 -16.39 -6.40
C ALA A 322 -1.22 -16.76 -5.29
N LYS A 323 0.09 -16.67 -5.56
CA LYS A 323 1.17 -16.97 -4.62
C LYS A 323 1.85 -15.73 -4.05
N ARG A 324 1.52 -14.54 -4.57
CA ARG A 324 2.16 -13.29 -4.12
C ARG A 324 1.83 -12.95 -2.67
N TYR A 325 0.75 -13.50 -2.09
CA TYR A 325 0.42 -13.31 -0.67
C TYR A 325 1.57 -13.66 0.29
N ILE A 326 2.49 -14.54 -0.11
CA ILE A 326 3.72 -14.83 0.64
C ILE A 326 4.59 -13.58 0.84
N ALA A 327 4.59 -12.63 -0.10
CA ALA A 327 5.28 -11.35 0.06
C ALA A 327 4.65 -10.51 1.18
N GLY A 328 3.31 -10.47 1.26
CA GLY A 328 2.61 -9.81 2.37
C GLY A 328 2.87 -10.49 3.72
N VAL A 329 2.86 -11.82 3.76
CA VAL A 329 3.15 -12.61 4.98
C VAL A 329 4.59 -12.42 5.45
N SER A 330 5.55 -12.55 4.54
CA SER A 330 6.98 -12.38 4.87
C SER A 330 7.29 -10.95 5.33
N GLY A 331 6.76 -9.93 4.64
CA GLY A 331 6.88 -8.54 5.08
C GLY A 331 6.30 -8.33 6.47
N GLY A 332 5.14 -8.92 6.76
CA GLY A 332 4.53 -8.88 8.08
C GLY A 332 5.36 -9.59 9.16
N VAL A 333 5.97 -10.74 8.86
CA VAL A 333 6.90 -11.42 9.79
C VAL A 333 8.12 -10.54 10.06
N VAL A 334 8.68 -9.91 9.03
CA VAL A 334 9.79 -8.96 9.19
C VAL A 334 9.37 -7.78 10.08
N TYR A 335 8.17 -7.22 9.90
CA TYR A 335 7.62 -6.20 10.81
C TYR A 335 7.56 -6.67 12.28
N LEU A 336 7.10 -7.90 12.54
CA LEU A 336 7.05 -8.44 13.91
C LEU A 336 8.45 -8.56 14.52
N VAL A 337 9.43 -9.08 13.76
CA VAL A 337 10.82 -9.19 14.22
C VAL A 337 11.40 -7.79 14.48
N LEU A 338 11.26 -6.86 13.53
CA LEU A 338 11.75 -5.50 13.66
C LEU A 338 11.10 -4.77 14.85
N GLY A 339 9.79 -4.95 15.05
CA GLY A 339 9.05 -4.37 16.17
C GLY A 339 9.49 -4.88 17.54
N LEU A 340 9.80 -6.17 17.66
CA LEU A 340 10.32 -6.76 18.89
C LEU A 340 11.69 -6.18 19.27
N PHE A 341 12.54 -5.96 18.27
CA PHE A 341 13.87 -5.37 18.42
C PHE A 341 13.88 -3.88 18.04
N GLY A 342 12.76 -3.18 18.31
CA GLY A 342 12.35 -1.87 17.76
C GLY A 342 13.45 -0.89 17.40
N ALA A 343 14.37 -0.60 18.34
CA ALA A 343 15.46 0.34 18.12
C ALA A 343 16.74 -0.31 17.55
N THR A 344 16.99 -1.58 17.88
CA THR A 344 18.20 -2.31 17.51
C THR A 344 18.27 -2.58 16.01
N LEU A 345 17.17 -2.94 15.35
CA LEU A 345 17.19 -3.17 13.90
C LEU A 345 17.05 -1.87 13.10
N VAL A 346 16.42 -0.83 13.65
CA VAL A 346 16.49 0.53 13.08
C VAL A 346 17.94 1.01 13.03
N SER A 347 18.73 0.74 14.07
CA SER A 347 20.15 1.11 14.11
C SER A 347 20.96 0.45 12.97
N ILE A 348 20.58 -0.76 12.57
CA ILE A 348 21.15 -1.45 11.40
C ILE A 348 20.74 -0.76 10.11
N PHE A 349 19.53 -0.20 10.01
CA PHE A 349 19.10 0.55 8.83
C PHE A 349 19.69 1.96 8.77
N THR A 350 19.92 2.63 9.89
CA THR A 350 20.71 3.87 9.94
C THR A 350 22.18 3.63 9.58
N ALA A 351 22.66 2.39 9.67
CA ALA A 351 23.99 2.03 9.20
C ALA A 351 24.09 1.92 7.67
N PHE A 352 22.97 1.80 6.94
CA PHE A 352 23.02 1.83 5.48
C PHE A 352 23.09 3.27 4.96
N PRO A 353 23.89 3.53 3.90
CA PRO A 353 23.89 4.82 3.23
C PRO A 353 22.49 5.19 2.74
N ALA A 354 22.07 6.44 2.93
CA ALA A 354 20.79 6.93 2.42
C ALA A 354 20.67 6.73 0.89
N ALA A 355 21.78 6.88 0.16
CA ALA A 355 21.86 6.62 -1.27
C ALA A 355 21.56 5.17 -1.64
N LEU A 356 21.99 4.19 -0.83
CA LEU A 356 21.68 2.77 -1.03
C LEU A 356 20.17 2.54 -0.96
N ILE A 357 19.54 3.09 0.07
CA ILE A 357 18.10 2.93 0.34
C ILE A 357 17.29 3.58 -0.79
N ALA A 358 17.63 4.82 -1.15
CA ALA A 358 16.98 5.55 -2.23
C ALA A 358 17.12 4.81 -3.57
N ALA A 359 18.32 4.29 -3.86
CA ALA A 359 18.56 3.51 -5.07
C ALA A 359 17.78 2.21 -5.10
N LEU A 360 17.77 1.46 -4.00
CA LEU A 360 17.02 0.22 -3.86
C LEU A 360 15.51 0.48 -4.04
N ALA A 361 14.97 1.50 -3.37
CA ALA A 361 13.56 1.85 -3.47
C ALA A 361 13.17 2.27 -4.89
N GLY A 362 13.93 3.19 -5.51
CA GLY A 362 13.67 3.64 -6.87
C GLY A 362 13.71 2.50 -7.88
N LEU A 363 14.74 1.65 -7.83
CA LEU A 363 14.89 0.49 -8.73
C LEU A 363 13.81 -0.57 -8.51
N ALA A 364 13.42 -0.85 -7.27
CA ALA A 364 12.36 -1.80 -6.94
C ALA A 364 10.99 -1.32 -7.45
N LEU A 365 10.77 -0.01 -7.51
CA LEU A 365 9.48 0.60 -7.87
C LEU A 365 9.35 0.95 -9.36
N LEU A 366 10.40 0.80 -10.18
CA LEU A 366 10.36 1.15 -11.61
C LEU A 366 9.20 0.48 -12.37
N ALA A 367 8.94 -0.81 -12.10
CA ALA A 367 7.84 -1.54 -12.73
C ALA A 367 6.47 -0.97 -12.33
N ALA A 368 6.30 -0.64 -11.05
CA ALA A 368 5.08 -0.04 -10.51
C ALA A 368 4.86 1.40 -11.01
N ILE A 369 5.92 2.19 -11.18
CA ILE A 369 5.85 3.52 -11.79
C ILE A 369 5.37 3.40 -13.24
N ALA A 370 5.95 2.49 -14.01
CA ALA A 370 5.59 2.28 -15.40
C ALA A 370 4.12 1.86 -15.57
N SER A 371 3.65 0.89 -14.78
CA SER A 371 2.25 0.44 -14.83
C SER A 371 1.27 1.52 -14.38
N SER A 372 1.62 2.31 -13.36
CA SER A 372 0.79 3.41 -12.87
C SER A 372 0.68 4.54 -13.89
N LEU A 373 1.79 4.92 -14.55
CA LEU A 373 1.78 5.90 -15.63
C LEU A 373 0.97 5.42 -16.84
N GLN A 374 1.09 4.13 -17.19
CA GLN A 374 0.27 3.52 -18.23
C GLN A 374 -1.22 3.61 -17.88
N GLY A 375 -1.60 3.24 -16.65
CA GLY A 375 -2.97 3.31 -16.17
C GLY A 375 -3.52 4.75 -16.13
N ALA A 376 -2.70 5.71 -15.72
CA ALA A 376 -3.05 7.13 -15.68
C ALA A 376 -3.40 7.68 -17.07
N MET A 377 -2.70 7.22 -18.12
CA MET A 377 -2.89 7.70 -19.49
C MET A 377 -3.83 6.82 -20.34
N ALA A 378 -4.36 5.74 -19.76
CA ALA A 378 -5.13 4.71 -20.47
C ALA A 378 -6.45 5.23 -21.05
N VAL A 379 -7.14 6.14 -20.35
CA VAL A 379 -8.47 6.63 -20.74
C VAL A 379 -8.34 8.00 -21.39
N PRO A 380 -8.56 8.16 -22.72
CA PRO A 380 -8.29 9.41 -23.43
C PRO A 380 -9.00 10.64 -22.86
N GLN A 381 -10.25 10.50 -22.45
CA GLN A 381 -11.07 11.59 -21.91
C GLN A 381 -10.63 12.06 -20.51
N ASP A 382 -9.89 11.22 -19.77
CA ASP A 382 -9.45 11.52 -18.41
C ASP A 382 -7.97 11.91 -18.34
N ARG A 383 -7.25 11.92 -19.47
CA ARG A 383 -5.80 12.15 -19.51
C ARG A 383 -5.38 13.46 -18.86
N GLU A 384 -6.12 14.53 -19.10
CA GLU A 384 -5.80 15.85 -18.52
C GLU A 384 -6.02 15.85 -17.00
N ALA A 385 -7.14 15.31 -16.54
CA ALA A 385 -7.43 15.16 -15.11
C ALA A 385 -6.37 14.28 -14.41
N ALA A 386 -6.01 13.15 -15.03
CA ALA A 386 -4.97 12.26 -14.55
C ALA A 386 -3.59 12.95 -14.55
N LEU A 387 -3.25 13.72 -15.58
CA LEU A 387 -2.00 14.48 -15.61
C LEU A 387 -1.92 15.51 -14.49
N ILE A 388 -3.01 16.24 -14.23
CA ILE A 388 -3.12 17.18 -13.09
C ILE A 388 -2.89 16.43 -11.78
N THR A 389 -3.59 15.31 -11.57
CA THR A 389 -3.40 14.48 -10.36
C THR A 389 -1.96 14.04 -10.20
N PHE A 390 -1.33 13.54 -11.28
CA PHE A 390 0.06 13.11 -11.27
C PHE A 390 0.99 14.25 -10.88
N LEU A 391 0.89 15.41 -11.54
CA LEU A 391 1.78 16.55 -11.29
C LEU A 391 1.63 17.12 -9.88
N VAL A 392 0.39 17.29 -9.42
CA VAL A 392 0.12 17.77 -8.05
C VAL A 392 0.69 16.80 -7.03
N THR A 393 0.44 15.50 -7.21
CA THR A 393 0.93 14.48 -6.28
C THR A 393 2.47 14.38 -6.30
N ALA A 394 3.08 14.40 -7.49
CA ALA A 394 4.53 14.33 -7.67
C ALA A 394 5.26 15.57 -7.15
N SER A 395 4.60 16.73 -7.08
CA SER A 395 5.21 17.97 -6.60
C SER A 395 5.59 17.93 -5.11
N GLY A 396 5.00 17.02 -4.34
CA GLY A 396 5.21 16.95 -2.89
C GLY A 396 4.65 18.17 -2.13
N MET A 397 3.80 18.99 -2.77
CA MET A 397 3.22 20.18 -2.14
C MET A 397 2.41 19.85 -0.87
N SER A 398 2.33 20.82 0.04
CA SER A 398 1.42 20.81 1.17
C SER A 398 0.63 22.11 1.18
N PHE A 399 -0.69 22.03 1.31
CA PHE A 399 -1.57 23.20 1.38
C PHE A 399 -2.67 22.97 2.42
N LEU A 400 -2.87 23.95 3.30
CA LEU A 400 -3.80 23.88 4.45
C LEU A 400 -3.58 22.64 5.35
N GLY A 401 -2.33 22.17 5.49
CA GLY A 401 -1.99 21.00 6.29
C GLY A 401 -2.34 19.65 5.64
N LEU A 402 -2.79 19.64 4.37
CA LEU A 402 -3.12 18.42 3.62
C LEU A 402 -2.06 18.13 2.57
N SER A 403 -1.80 16.84 2.35
CA SER A 403 -0.72 16.35 1.48
C SER A 403 -1.03 16.54 -0.01
N ALA A 404 0.03 16.48 -0.83
CA ALA A 404 -0.05 16.46 -2.28
C ALA A 404 -1.01 15.40 -2.83
N ALA A 405 -1.08 14.22 -2.20
CA ALA A 405 -2.00 13.15 -2.62
C ALA A 405 -3.47 13.54 -2.43
N PHE A 406 -3.80 14.21 -1.32
CA PHE A 406 -5.16 14.74 -1.10
C PHE A 406 -5.52 15.76 -2.19
N TRP A 407 -4.67 16.77 -2.39
CA TRP A 407 -4.95 17.82 -3.37
C TRP A 407 -4.92 17.29 -4.81
N GLY A 408 -4.05 16.33 -5.12
CA GLY A 408 -4.00 15.67 -6.42
C GLY A 408 -5.28 14.92 -6.73
N LEU A 409 -5.87 14.25 -5.72
CA LEU A 409 -7.18 13.62 -5.84
C LEU A 409 -8.29 14.65 -6.06
N ILE A 410 -8.33 15.71 -5.25
CA ILE A 410 -9.37 16.75 -5.33
C ILE A 410 -9.31 17.47 -6.68
N PHE A 411 -8.14 17.97 -7.08
CA PHE A 411 -7.98 18.68 -8.35
C PHE A 411 -8.18 17.77 -9.55
N GLY A 412 -7.75 16.50 -9.47
CA GLY A 412 -8.04 15.48 -10.47
C GLY A 412 -9.52 15.25 -10.68
N VAL A 413 -10.25 14.97 -9.60
CA VAL A 413 -11.69 14.72 -9.66
C VAL A 413 -12.43 15.98 -10.12
N ALA A 414 -12.04 17.16 -9.64
CA ALA A 414 -12.61 18.42 -10.10
C ALA A 414 -12.40 18.63 -11.60
N ALA A 415 -11.18 18.38 -12.11
CA ALA A 415 -10.88 18.46 -13.54
C ALA A 415 -11.68 17.43 -14.34
N HIS A 416 -11.77 16.18 -13.88
CA HIS A 416 -12.56 15.13 -14.53
C HIS A 416 -14.04 15.51 -14.63
N LEU A 417 -14.62 16.04 -13.55
CA LEU A 417 -16.00 16.50 -13.55
C LEU A 417 -16.20 17.69 -14.48
N LEU A 418 -15.35 18.72 -14.38
CA LEU A 418 -15.47 19.95 -15.18
C LEU A 418 -15.29 19.68 -16.69
N LEU A 419 -14.33 18.84 -17.06
CA LEU A 419 -14.06 18.48 -18.45
C LEU A 419 -15.06 17.45 -18.98
N GLY A 420 -15.68 16.67 -18.10
CA GLY A 420 -16.75 15.73 -18.43
C GLY A 420 -18.13 16.39 -18.62
N LEU A 421 -18.32 17.63 -18.17
CA LEU A 421 -19.53 18.41 -18.46
C LEU A 421 -19.56 18.74 -19.96
N ARG A 422 -20.37 17.97 -20.72
CA ARG A 422 -20.59 18.21 -22.15
C ARG A 422 -20.89 19.68 -22.42
N LYS A 423 -20.17 20.30 -23.36
CA LYS A 423 -20.64 21.53 -24.00
C LYS A 423 -22.05 21.27 -24.55
N PRO A 424 -23.03 22.16 -24.34
CA PRO A 424 -24.31 22.08 -25.04
C PRO A 424 -24.03 21.92 -26.52
N ALA A 425 -24.59 20.89 -27.15
CA ALA A 425 -24.46 20.69 -28.58
C ALA A 425 -24.92 21.99 -29.25
N ALA A 426 -24.05 22.61 -30.06
CA ALA A 426 -24.46 23.73 -30.89
C ALA A 426 -25.65 23.27 -31.73
N SER A 427 -26.77 24.00 -31.62
CA SER A 427 -28.00 23.72 -32.37
C SER A 427 -27.64 23.48 -33.84
N PRO A 428 -28.20 22.45 -34.50
CA PRO A 428 -27.97 22.24 -35.92
C PRO A 428 -28.31 23.54 -36.66
N GLN A 429 -27.32 24.14 -37.34
CA GLN A 429 -27.59 25.26 -38.24
C GLN A 429 -28.62 24.76 -39.26
N PRO A 430 -29.77 25.43 -39.43
CA PRO A 430 -30.71 25.06 -40.46
C PRO A 430 -30.00 25.16 -41.81
N GLN A 431 -29.97 24.04 -42.54
CA GLN A 431 -29.48 24.02 -43.92
C GLN A 431 -30.23 25.10 -44.71
N PRO A 432 -29.53 25.95 -45.49
CA PRO A 432 -30.21 26.88 -46.38
C PRO A 432 -31.04 26.07 -47.38
N SER A 433 -32.36 26.27 -47.34
CA SER A 433 -33.29 25.75 -48.33
C SER A 433 -32.83 26.20 -49.72
N THR A 434 -32.40 25.25 -50.55
CA THR A 434 -32.26 25.46 -51.99
C THR A 434 -33.65 25.75 -52.53
N LEU A 435 -33.94 27.03 -52.75
CA LEU A 435 -35.10 27.46 -53.52
C LEU A 435 -34.87 27.01 -54.96
N GLU A 436 -35.58 25.97 -55.38
CA GLU A 436 -35.90 25.75 -56.79
C GLU A 436 -36.72 26.96 -57.26
N SER A 437 -36.07 27.90 -57.95
CA SER A 437 -36.75 28.82 -58.85
C SER A 437 -36.66 28.24 -60.25
N GLY A 438 -37.77 27.72 -60.74
CA GLY A 438 -37.90 27.18 -62.08
C GLY A 438 -37.67 28.22 -63.18
N GLN A 439 -37.20 27.72 -64.33
CA GLN A 439 -37.56 28.16 -65.68
C GLN A 439 -37.65 26.94 -66.59
#